data_AF-A0A8H7K1P1-F1
#
_entry.id   AF-A0A8H7K1P1-F1
#
_cell.length_a   1.000
_cell.length_b   1.000
_cell.length_c   1.000
_cell.angle_alpha   90.00
_cell.angle_beta   90.00
_cell.angle_gamma   90.00
#
_symmetry.space_group_name_H-M   'P 1'
#
loop_
_entity.id
_entity.type
_entity.pdbx_description
1 polymer ?
#
loop_
_entity_poly.entity_id
_entity_poly.type
_entity_poly.pdbx_seq_one_letter_code
_entity_poly.pdbx_strand_id
1 'polypeptide(L)'
;MSPSTVIQAASGIIMAPPKVLMLVNSELGQANVFIATAHALLQEDPGVDIHFASFPALQETLRDALGGAGDHGSTPFTFHPLPGRAMFKCFQEEEDLNNNIHTVSLQKPGVRNSPNSQKFIMTKAFLCWTAEEFASIYKSVDATIDHVKPDIVLVDTIFTPAITAARDIRANGSKDYKLAILSPNSLKDFVHHLEPGLAAFWKWPVVASANMMPIPWYWVPFNIYLVLRMIWLVLTNKNVANMGKKVAKLVGSPNLEIAENISLCHNNMKGIDKIFIGSRAEVDFPELDLVNLPQDYWARIVPCGPIVRPIQPIEPELSAWLQRRPTVLVNLGSHCVVNETEAVDMARSLRRMMDHSRKSGKELQVLWKMKKDSIRSPDLETGPGSVLYARFSALRLRRIPCALFSGYHQSQTPYWGRGQFCASLTTVVRIHSTRPYALEYRRSSSLAGLTPMTSPTEPNSSELGGGEAQRVVLAGRNQNSRRFWWM
;
A
#
# COMPACT_ATOMS: atom_id res chain seq x y z
N MET A 1 13.83 46.90 42.03
CA MET A 1 13.55 47.96 41.03
C MET A 1 14.07 47.45 39.69
N SER A 2 13.16 47.36 38.71
CA SER A 2 13.34 46.70 37.40
C SER A 2 14.43 47.31 36.52
N PRO A 3 15.09 46.50 35.68
CA PRO A 3 15.53 46.91 34.36
C PRO A 3 14.47 46.49 33.34
N SER A 4 13.60 47.44 33.00
CA SER A 4 12.70 47.32 31.85
C SER A 4 13.39 47.89 30.61
N THR A 5 13.20 47.19 29.49
CA THR A 5 13.13 47.76 28.15
C THR A 5 14.44 48.13 27.46
N VAL A 6 15.12 47.12 26.89
CA VAL A 6 15.70 47.22 25.54
C VAL A 6 15.53 45.86 24.86
N ILE A 7 14.33 45.60 24.31
CA ILE A 7 14.19 44.55 23.28
C ILE A 7 14.53 45.22 21.95
N GLN A 8 15.68 44.87 21.40
CA GLN A 8 16.03 45.10 20.02
C GLN A 8 14.93 44.52 19.13
N ALA A 9 14.26 45.40 18.39
CA ALA A 9 13.49 45.04 17.22
C ALA A 9 14.45 44.49 16.16
N ALA A 10 14.73 43.19 16.23
CA ALA A 10 15.13 42.44 15.06
C ALA A 10 13.87 42.30 14.21
N SER A 11 13.84 43.00 13.09
CA SER A 11 12.88 42.84 12.00
C SER A 11 12.93 41.39 11.50
N GLY A 12 12.21 40.51 12.19
CA GLY A 12 11.88 39.19 11.72
C GLY A 12 10.92 39.36 10.56
N ILE A 13 11.37 39.02 9.36
CA ILE A 13 10.46 38.71 8.26
C ILE A 13 9.59 37.57 8.80
N ILE A 14 8.35 37.87 9.18
CA ILE A 14 7.35 36.84 9.45
C ILE A 14 7.12 36.18 8.10
N MET A 15 7.88 35.12 7.80
CA MET A 15 7.61 34.32 6.60
C MET A 15 6.20 33.77 6.76
N ALA A 16 5.40 33.93 5.72
CA ALA A 16 4.08 33.33 5.69
C ALA A 16 4.23 31.82 5.95
N PRO A 17 3.28 31.21 6.69
CA PRO A 17 3.35 29.79 6.97
C PRO A 17 3.41 28.98 5.67
N PRO A 18 4.20 27.90 5.63
CA PRO A 18 4.30 27.06 4.45
C PRO A 18 2.94 26.42 4.15
N LYS A 19 2.54 26.47 2.88
CA LYS A 19 1.26 25.92 2.40
C LYS A 19 1.48 24.58 1.71
N VAL A 20 0.79 23.55 2.21
CA VAL A 20 0.86 22.20 1.66
C VAL A 20 -0.50 21.82 1.08
N LEU A 21 -0.55 21.64 -0.25
CA LEU A 21 -1.73 21.15 -0.96
C LEU A 21 -1.61 19.64 -1.18
N MET A 22 -2.49 18.88 -0.53
CA MET A 22 -2.59 17.43 -0.62
C MET A 22 -3.69 17.02 -1.60
N LEU A 23 -3.30 16.45 -2.74
CA LEU A 23 -4.20 15.94 -3.78
C LEU A 23 -4.32 14.42 -3.67
N VAL A 24 -5.46 13.90 -3.20
CA VAL A 24 -5.60 12.49 -2.82
C VAL A 24 -6.95 11.89 -3.22
N ASN A 25 -6.95 10.60 -3.58
CA ASN A 25 -8.19 9.84 -3.77
C ASN A 25 -8.95 9.64 -2.44
N SER A 26 -10.27 9.42 -2.50
CA SER A 26 -11.09 9.24 -1.28
C SER A 26 -10.99 7.84 -0.68
N GLU A 27 -10.42 6.88 -1.40
CA GLU A 27 -10.21 5.52 -0.92
C GLU A 27 -9.24 5.52 0.28
N LEU A 28 -9.68 4.98 1.41
CA LEU A 28 -8.90 5.00 2.67
C LEU A 28 -7.52 4.34 2.55
N GLY A 29 -7.32 3.44 1.59
CA GLY A 29 -6.02 2.88 1.28
C GLY A 29 -4.97 3.91 0.87
N GLN A 30 -5.41 4.92 0.13
CA GLN A 30 -4.59 6.06 -0.27
C GLN A 30 -4.71 7.18 0.75
N ALA A 31 -5.92 7.55 1.18
CA ALA A 31 -6.13 8.70 2.03
C ALA A 31 -5.51 8.58 3.43
N ASN A 32 -5.44 7.38 4.03
CA ASN A 32 -4.95 7.22 5.40
C ASN A 32 -3.50 7.70 5.58
N VAL A 33 -2.63 7.52 4.58
CA VAL A 33 -1.24 8.00 4.67
C VAL A 33 -1.15 9.52 4.59
N PHE A 34 -2.03 10.16 3.83
CA PHE A 34 -2.12 11.62 3.76
C PHE A 34 -2.66 12.21 5.07
N ILE A 35 -3.70 11.59 5.65
CA ILE A 35 -4.23 11.98 6.96
C ILE A 35 -3.15 11.87 8.04
N ALA A 36 -2.42 10.74 8.08
CA ALA A 36 -1.32 10.55 9.02
C ALA A 36 -0.19 11.56 8.81
N THR A 37 0.15 11.86 7.55
CA THR A 37 1.15 12.87 7.20
C THR A 37 0.72 14.26 7.65
N ALA A 38 -0.53 14.66 7.40
CA ALA A 38 -1.07 15.94 7.84
C ALA A 38 -1.05 16.06 9.37
N HIS A 39 -1.45 15.01 10.09
CA HIS A 39 -1.36 14.98 11.55
C HIS A 39 0.09 15.16 12.03
N ALA A 40 1.06 14.45 11.44
CA ALA A 40 2.46 14.58 11.81
C ALA A 40 3.01 16.00 11.51
N LEU A 41 2.64 16.58 10.36
CA LEU A 41 3.04 17.95 10.00
C LEU A 41 2.48 18.98 10.99
N LEU A 42 1.21 18.88 11.37
CA LEU A 42 0.60 19.79 12.36
C LEU A 42 1.23 19.66 13.75
N GLN A 43 1.76 18.49 14.09
CA GLN A 43 2.48 18.28 15.36
C GLN A 43 3.87 18.90 15.35
N GLU A 44 4.60 18.78 14.24
CA GLU A 44 5.96 19.30 14.09
C GLU A 44 5.97 20.83 13.85
N ASP A 45 5.03 21.32 13.04
CA ASP A 45 4.86 22.74 12.73
C ASP A 45 3.37 23.12 12.81
N PRO A 46 2.88 23.61 13.97
CA PRO A 46 1.51 24.06 14.12
C PRO A 46 1.12 25.25 13.22
N GLY A 47 2.11 25.92 12.62
CA GLY A 47 1.90 27.03 11.70
C GLY A 47 1.59 26.61 10.27
N VAL A 48 1.88 25.36 9.88
CA VAL A 48 1.68 24.87 8.51
C VAL A 48 0.21 24.97 8.07
N ASP A 49 -0.03 25.52 6.89
CA ASP A 49 -1.37 25.67 6.34
C ASP A 49 -1.68 24.48 5.42
N ILE A 50 -2.53 23.56 5.90
CA ILE A 50 -2.85 22.30 5.21
C ILE A 50 -4.12 22.44 4.38
N HIS A 51 -3.99 22.16 3.10
CA HIS A 51 -5.10 22.10 2.17
C HIS A 51 -5.26 20.68 1.64
N PHE A 52 -6.48 20.16 1.64
CA PHE A 52 -6.82 18.90 0.97
C PHE A 52 -7.68 19.18 -0.25
N ALA A 53 -7.31 18.66 -1.41
CA ALA A 53 -8.24 18.53 -2.53
C ALA A 53 -8.54 17.05 -2.81
N SER A 54 -9.79 16.67 -2.62
CA SER A 54 -10.26 15.29 -2.78
C SER A 54 -11.75 15.24 -3.09
N PHE A 55 -12.28 14.05 -3.34
CA PHE A 55 -13.71 13.85 -3.55
C PHE A 55 -14.49 14.05 -2.23
N PRO A 56 -15.74 14.56 -2.27
CA PRO A 56 -16.52 14.91 -1.08
C PRO A 56 -16.64 13.79 -0.04
N ALA A 57 -16.62 12.52 -0.47
CA ALA A 57 -16.69 11.36 0.42
C ALA A 57 -15.57 11.28 1.48
N LEU A 58 -14.42 11.96 1.27
CA LEU A 58 -13.31 11.95 2.22
C LEU A 58 -13.47 12.98 3.35
N GLN A 59 -14.30 14.01 3.17
CA GLN A 59 -14.32 15.19 4.04
C GLN A 59 -14.68 14.86 5.50
N GLU A 60 -15.66 13.98 5.71
CA GLU A 60 -16.09 13.55 7.05
C GLU A 60 -14.97 12.75 7.74
N THR A 61 -14.31 11.84 7.03
CA THR A 61 -13.17 11.07 7.58
C THR A 61 -12.00 11.97 7.96
N LEU A 62 -11.75 13.04 7.21
CA LEU A 62 -10.73 14.04 7.57
C LEU A 62 -11.11 14.81 8.84
N ARG A 63 -12.38 15.23 8.95
CA ARG A 63 -12.90 15.90 10.15
C ARG A 63 -12.80 15.01 11.38
N ASP A 64 -13.17 13.74 11.28
CA ASP A 64 -13.09 12.80 12.40
C ASP A 64 -11.65 12.50 12.83
N ALA A 65 -10.72 12.52 11.87
CA ALA A 65 -9.33 12.15 12.13
C ALA A 65 -8.44 13.33 12.58
N LEU A 66 -8.72 14.53 12.09
CA LEU A 66 -7.92 15.74 12.35
C LEU A 66 -8.66 16.78 13.19
N GLY A 67 -9.98 16.71 13.28
CA GLY A 67 -10.78 17.56 14.15
C GLY A 67 -10.62 17.13 15.59
N GLY A 68 -9.82 17.86 16.36
CA GLY A 68 -9.73 17.65 17.80
C GLY A 68 -11.08 17.88 18.47
N ALA A 69 -11.31 17.23 19.62
CA ALA A 69 -12.47 17.45 20.48
C ALA A 69 -12.43 18.80 21.25
N GLY A 70 -11.79 19.83 20.68
CA GLY A 70 -11.54 21.13 21.31
C GLY A 70 -12.19 22.28 20.54
N ASP A 71 -12.58 23.32 21.30
CA ASP A 71 -13.49 24.43 20.99
C ASP A 71 -13.56 24.98 19.55
N HIS A 72 -14.81 25.22 19.14
CA HIS A 72 -15.23 26.12 18.05
C HIS A 72 -14.93 25.74 16.59
N GLY A 73 -15.29 24.54 16.13
CA GLY A 73 -15.67 24.30 14.73
C GLY A 73 -14.63 24.58 13.63
N SER A 74 -13.40 24.98 13.97
CA SER A 74 -12.31 25.22 13.04
C SER A 74 -11.49 23.95 12.87
N THR A 75 -11.53 23.37 11.67
CA THR A 75 -10.65 22.25 11.30
C THR A 75 -9.22 22.77 11.09
N PRO A 76 -8.18 22.00 11.45
CA PRO A 76 -6.78 22.40 11.21
C PRO A 76 -6.37 22.26 9.73
N PHE A 77 -7.34 22.25 8.81
CA PHE A 77 -7.14 22.10 7.38
C PHE A 77 -8.28 22.76 6.61
N THR A 78 -8.01 23.13 5.36
CA THR A 78 -9.00 23.62 4.39
C THR A 78 -9.31 22.53 3.35
N PHE A 79 -10.59 22.25 3.09
CA PHE A 79 -11.02 21.24 2.13
C PHE A 79 -11.51 21.84 0.81
N HIS A 80 -10.99 21.35 -0.30
CA HIS A 80 -11.30 21.73 -1.68
C HIS A 80 -11.96 20.55 -2.39
N PRO A 81 -13.30 20.53 -2.55
CA PRO A 81 -13.98 19.40 -3.16
C PRO A 81 -13.66 19.30 -4.66
N LEU A 82 -13.21 18.12 -5.10
CA LEU A 82 -12.99 17.80 -6.50
C LEU A 82 -14.25 17.25 -7.16
N PRO A 83 -14.50 17.55 -8.45
CA PRO A 83 -15.65 17.06 -9.18
C PRO A 83 -15.47 15.60 -9.63
N GLY A 84 -16.57 14.98 -10.05
CA GLY A 84 -16.56 13.65 -10.65
C GLY A 84 -16.58 12.51 -9.64
N ARG A 85 -16.32 11.30 -10.14
CA ARG A 85 -16.36 10.07 -9.34
C ARG A 85 -14.99 9.75 -8.76
N ALA A 86 -14.99 9.23 -7.54
CA ALA A 86 -13.81 8.64 -6.92
C ALA A 86 -13.36 7.39 -7.69
N MET A 87 -12.07 7.05 -7.59
CA MET A 87 -11.45 5.97 -8.37
C MET A 87 -12.19 4.64 -8.25
N PHE A 88 -12.53 4.20 -7.04
CA PHE A 88 -13.17 2.90 -6.87
C PHE A 88 -14.56 2.86 -7.49
N LYS A 89 -15.29 3.98 -7.44
CA LYS A 89 -16.60 4.12 -8.09
C LYS A 89 -16.48 3.98 -9.61
N CYS A 90 -15.42 4.53 -10.22
CA CYS A 90 -15.14 4.32 -11.65
C CYS A 90 -15.01 2.84 -12.01
N PHE A 91 -14.37 2.03 -11.16
CA PHE A 91 -14.23 0.59 -11.42
C PHE A 91 -15.50 -0.21 -11.19
N GLN A 92 -16.31 0.19 -10.20
CA GLN A 92 -17.53 -0.54 -9.84
C GLN A 92 -18.62 -0.35 -10.89
N GLU A 93 -18.73 0.86 -11.44
CA GLU A 93 -19.73 1.25 -12.42
C GLU A 93 -19.28 1.01 -13.87
N GLU A 94 -18.14 0.35 -14.07
CA GLU A 94 -17.66 0.01 -15.41
C GLU A 94 -18.56 -1.06 -16.04
N GLU A 95 -19.11 -0.72 -17.21
CA GLU A 95 -20.06 -1.55 -17.96
C GLU A 95 -19.38 -2.75 -18.62
N ASP A 96 -18.13 -2.58 -19.09
CA ASP A 96 -17.35 -3.69 -19.60
C ASP A 96 -16.89 -4.57 -18.43
N LEU A 97 -17.50 -5.74 -18.30
CA LEU A 97 -17.18 -6.73 -17.28
C LEU A 97 -15.70 -7.16 -17.30
N ASN A 98 -14.98 -7.03 -18.42
CA ASN A 98 -13.53 -7.29 -18.47
C ASN A 98 -12.68 -6.19 -17.83
N ASN A 99 -13.27 -5.02 -17.61
CA ASN A 99 -12.66 -3.87 -16.93
C ASN A 99 -13.31 -3.60 -15.56
N ASN A 100 -14.32 -4.39 -15.17
CA ASN A 100 -14.95 -4.28 -13.86
C ASN A 100 -14.07 -4.96 -12.78
N ILE A 101 -13.70 -4.22 -11.74
CA ILE A 101 -12.79 -4.71 -10.70
C ILE A 101 -13.30 -5.98 -10.00
N HIS A 102 -14.61 -6.08 -9.75
CA HIS A 102 -15.18 -7.24 -9.06
C HIS A 102 -15.07 -8.50 -9.92
N THR A 103 -15.39 -8.38 -11.21
CA THR A 103 -15.28 -9.50 -12.16
C THR A 103 -13.83 -9.92 -12.35
N VAL A 104 -12.92 -8.97 -12.55
CA VAL A 104 -11.49 -9.25 -12.74
C VAL A 104 -10.90 -9.92 -11.49
N SER A 105 -11.27 -9.47 -10.29
CA SER A 105 -10.77 -10.01 -9.02
C SER A 105 -11.19 -11.45 -8.75
N LEU A 106 -12.28 -11.93 -9.36
CA LEU A 106 -12.76 -13.31 -9.23
C LEU A 106 -12.05 -14.28 -10.18
N GLN A 107 -11.24 -13.77 -11.12
CA GLN A 107 -10.56 -14.61 -12.09
C GLN A 107 -9.48 -15.47 -11.42
N LYS A 108 -9.50 -16.78 -11.73
CA LYS A 108 -8.43 -17.68 -11.31
C LYS A 108 -7.16 -17.38 -12.12
N PRO A 109 -6.01 -17.12 -11.48
CA PRO A 109 -4.75 -16.89 -12.17
C PRO A 109 -4.38 -18.05 -13.11
N GLY A 110 -3.70 -17.74 -14.20
CA GLY A 110 -3.29 -18.73 -15.19
C GLY A 110 -3.04 -18.11 -16.57
N VAL A 111 -2.68 -18.96 -17.54
CA VAL A 111 -2.21 -18.54 -18.88
C VAL A 111 -3.20 -17.61 -19.60
N ARG A 112 -4.52 -17.81 -19.43
CA ARG A 112 -5.56 -17.00 -20.08
C ARG A 112 -5.99 -15.80 -19.25
N ASN A 113 -6.18 -16.00 -17.95
CA ASN A 113 -6.81 -15.01 -17.08
C ASN A 113 -5.81 -13.97 -16.58
N SER A 114 -4.57 -14.37 -16.26
CA SER A 114 -3.55 -13.42 -15.79
C SER A 114 -3.27 -12.31 -16.81
N PRO A 115 -3.14 -12.59 -18.13
CA PRO A 115 -3.05 -11.52 -19.11
C PRO A 115 -4.28 -10.60 -19.18
N ASN A 116 -5.49 -11.11 -18.93
CA ASN A 116 -6.69 -10.28 -18.87
C ASN A 116 -6.67 -9.35 -17.66
N SER A 117 -6.30 -9.85 -16.49
CA SER A 117 -6.13 -9.04 -15.29
C SER A 117 -5.00 -8.01 -15.46
N GLN A 118 -3.89 -8.40 -16.11
CA GLN A 118 -2.81 -7.47 -16.48
C GLN A 118 -3.27 -6.38 -17.43
N LYS A 119 -4.11 -6.70 -18.42
CA LYS A 119 -4.70 -5.70 -19.30
C LYS A 119 -5.53 -4.69 -18.51
N PHE A 120 -6.38 -5.15 -17.59
CA PHE A 120 -7.14 -4.25 -16.72
C PHE A 120 -6.22 -3.31 -15.91
N ILE A 121 -5.18 -3.85 -15.27
CA ILE A 121 -4.20 -3.06 -14.49
C ILE A 121 -3.53 -1.99 -15.35
N MET A 122 -2.91 -2.44 -16.43
CA MET A 122 -1.96 -1.63 -17.20
C MET A 122 -2.67 -0.57 -18.04
N THR A 123 -3.97 -0.74 -18.30
CA THR A 123 -4.67 0.06 -19.31
C THR A 123 -5.93 0.76 -18.80
N LYS A 124 -6.39 0.41 -17.60
CA LYS A 124 -7.62 0.94 -17.00
C LYS A 124 -7.46 1.33 -15.53
N ALA A 125 -6.76 0.55 -14.72
CA ALA A 125 -6.66 0.83 -13.28
C ALA A 125 -6.12 2.24 -12.99
N PHE A 126 -5.12 2.72 -13.73
CA PHE A 126 -4.56 4.06 -13.53
C PHE A 126 -5.22 5.16 -14.39
N LEU A 127 -6.20 4.82 -15.23
CA LEU A 127 -6.91 5.72 -16.14
C LEU A 127 -8.41 5.41 -16.17
N CYS A 128 -9.03 5.33 -15.00
CA CYS A 128 -10.41 4.90 -14.85
C CYS A 128 -11.46 5.98 -15.17
N TRP A 129 -11.07 7.25 -15.17
CA TRP A 129 -11.93 8.38 -15.49
C TRP A 129 -12.18 8.51 -16.99
N THR A 130 -13.35 9.04 -17.36
CA THR A 130 -13.56 9.50 -18.75
C THR A 130 -12.68 10.72 -19.05
N ALA A 131 -12.54 11.09 -20.32
CA ALA A 131 -11.75 12.27 -20.69
C ALA A 131 -12.35 13.56 -20.11
N GLU A 132 -13.67 13.63 -20.01
CA GLU A 132 -14.42 14.76 -19.46
C GLU A 132 -14.27 14.84 -17.94
N GLU A 133 -14.40 13.71 -17.23
CA GLU A 133 -14.14 13.64 -15.79
C GLU A 133 -12.69 14.01 -15.47
N PHE A 134 -11.74 13.45 -16.22
CA PHE A 134 -10.32 13.76 -16.08
C PHE A 134 -10.05 15.26 -16.28
N ALA A 135 -10.56 15.85 -17.38
CA ALA A 135 -10.39 17.27 -17.66
C ALA A 135 -11.07 18.18 -16.62
N SER A 136 -12.20 17.74 -16.05
CA SER A 136 -12.89 18.45 -14.96
C SER A 136 -12.05 18.45 -13.68
N ILE A 137 -11.51 17.30 -13.28
CA ILE A 137 -10.59 17.19 -12.14
C ILE A 137 -9.34 18.04 -12.39
N TYR A 138 -8.75 17.96 -13.59
CA TYR A 138 -7.59 18.76 -13.98
C TYR A 138 -7.84 20.26 -13.76
N LYS A 139 -8.96 20.79 -14.29
CA LYS A 139 -9.29 22.21 -14.18
C LYS A 139 -9.56 22.63 -12.73
N SER A 140 -10.19 21.74 -11.94
CA SER A 140 -10.42 21.98 -10.51
C SER A 140 -9.10 22.00 -9.73
N VAL A 141 -8.15 21.12 -10.05
CA VAL A 141 -6.80 21.15 -9.49
C VAL A 141 -6.08 22.45 -9.86
N ASP A 142 -6.16 22.89 -11.12
CA ASP A 142 -5.55 24.15 -11.55
C ASP A 142 -6.10 25.37 -10.79
N ALA A 143 -7.43 25.47 -10.69
CA ALA A 143 -8.10 26.51 -9.92
C ALA A 143 -7.71 26.46 -8.43
N THR A 144 -7.58 25.26 -7.86
CA THR A 144 -7.17 25.08 -6.46
C THR A 144 -5.73 25.54 -6.25
N ILE A 145 -4.80 25.16 -7.13
CA ILE A 145 -3.41 25.61 -7.05
C ILE A 145 -3.33 27.15 -7.23
N ASP A 146 -4.16 27.73 -8.10
CA ASP A 146 -4.22 29.19 -8.30
C ASP A 146 -4.68 29.93 -7.03
N HIS A 147 -5.72 29.38 -6.40
CA HIS A 147 -6.32 29.95 -5.21
C HIS A 147 -5.42 29.80 -3.97
N VAL A 148 -4.86 28.61 -3.76
CA VAL A 148 -4.06 28.28 -2.58
C VAL A 148 -2.66 28.90 -2.67
N LYS A 149 -2.05 28.87 -3.87
CA LYS A 149 -0.63 29.18 -4.12
C LYS A 149 0.29 28.38 -3.18
N PRO A 150 0.27 27.05 -3.27
CA PRO A 150 1.00 26.19 -2.34
C PRO A 150 2.52 26.25 -2.57
N ASP A 151 3.30 26.07 -1.52
CA ASP A 151 4.76 25.87 -1.63
C ASP A 151 5.07 24.42 -2.04
N ILE A 152 4.24 23.47 -1.57
CA ILE A 152 4.35 22.04 -1.84
C ILE A 152 2.99 21.50 -2.30
N VAL A 153 2.99 20.82 -3.45
CA VAL A 153 1.88 19.98 -3.91
C VAL A 153 2.27 18.53 -3.68
N LEU A 154 1.55 17.85 -2.80
CA LEU A 154 1.73 16.44 -2.46
C LEU A 154 0.61 15.61 -3.09
N VAL A 155 0.95 14.67 -3.97
CA VAL A 155 -0.04 13.95 -4.78
C VAL A 155 0.02 12.45 -4.55
N ASP A 156 -1.15 11.81 -4.50
CA ASP A 156 -1.28 10.35 -4.47
C ASP A 156 -0.71 9.74 -5.75
N THR A 157 0.12 8.69 -5.60
CA THR A 157 0.80 8.00 -6.70
C THR A 157 -0.10 7.37 -7.77
N ILE A 158 -1.38 7.12 -7.47
CA ILE A 158 -2.35 6.59 -8.42
C ILE A 158 -3.42 7.62 -8.82
N PHE A 159 -3.32 8.87 -8.36
CA PHE A 159 -4.26 9.92 -8.74
C PHE A 159 -3.84 10.63 -10.04
N THR A 160 -3.88 9.89 -11.14
CA THR A 160 -3.35 10.32 -12.45
C THR A 160 -3.81 11.69 -12.93
N PRO A 161 -5.10 12.09 -12.84
CA PRO A 161 -5.53 13.44 -13.20
C PRO A 161 -4.81 14.54 -12.42
N ALA A 162 -4.64 14.35 -11.11
CA ALA A 162 -3.97 15.32 -10.25
C ALA A 162 -2.46 15.40 -10.53
N ILE A 163 -1.78 14.26 -10.71
CA ILE A 163 -0.35 14.25 -11.06
C ILE A 163 -0.13 14.95 -12.41
N THR A 164 -0.98 14.62 -13.40
CA THR A 164 -0.92 15.19 -14.74
C THR A 164 -1.11 16.70 -14.69
N ALA A 165 -2.13 17.18 -13.97
CA ALA A 165 -2.39 18.61 -13.80
C ALA A 165 -1.23 19.33 -13.09
N ALA A 166 -0.84 18.85 -11.92
CA ALA A 166 0.23 19.47 -11.15
C ALA A 166 1.58 19.49 -11.89
N ARG A 167 1.85 18.51 -12.76
CA ARG A 167 3.05 18.51 -13.58
C ARG A 167 2.96 19.49 -14.75
N ASP A 168 1.85 19.50 -15.47
CA ASP A 168 1.65 20.36 -16.66
C ASP A 168 1.62 21.85 -16.28
N ILE A 169 0.85 22.22 -15.25
CA ILE A 169 0.73 23.60 -14.77
C ILE A 169 2.09 24.18 -14.40
N ARG A 170 2.91 23.38 -13.72
CA ARG A 170 4.26 23.77 -13.33
C ARG A 170 5.20 23.86 -14.53
N ALA A 171 5.15 22.90 -15.44
CA ALA A 171 6.00 22.88 -16.64
C ALA A 171 5.73 24.06 -17.57
N ASN A 172 4.49 24.54 -17.62
CA ASN A 172 4.09 25.71 -18.40
C ASN A 172 4.51 27.05 -17.75
N GLY A 173 5.20 27.02 -16.60
CA GLY A 173 5.80 28.20 -15.97
C GLY A 173 4.80 29.12 -15.26
N SER A 174 3.53 28.72 -15.16
CA SER A 174 2.48 29.57 -14.59
C SER A 174 2.58 29.70 -13.07
N LYS A 175 3.17 28.71 -12.38
CA LYS A 175 3.20 28.61 -10.91
C LYS A 175 4.46 27.88 -10.46
N ASP A 176 5.09 28.37 -9.39
CA ASP A 176 6.28 27.75 -8.79
C ASP A 176 5.91 27.05 -7.48
N TYR A 177 6.13 25.74 -7.42
CA TYR A 177 5.93 24.89 -6.24
C TYR A 177 6.74 23.60 -6.38
N LYS A 178 7.05 22.98 -5.23
CA LYS A 178 7.60 21.62 -5.21
C LYS A 178 6.48 20.61 -5.42
N LEU A 179 6.71 19.66 -6.31
CA LEU A 179 5.78 18.58 -6.62
C LEU A 179 6.35 17.28 -6.08
N ALA A 180 5.68 16.73 -5.08
CA ALA A 180 6.05 15.47 -4.47
C ALA A 180 4.93 14.43 -4.62
N ILE A 181 5.32 13.17 -4.66
CA ILE A 181 4.39 12.03 -4.61
C ILE A 181 4.44 11.44 -3.21
N LEU A 182 3.30 11.11 -2.63
CA LEU A 182 3.19 10.28 -1.44
C LEU A 182 2.50 8.96 -1.82
N SER A 183 3.20 7.85 -1.62
CA SER A 183 2.72 6.51 -1.95
C SER A 183 2.54 5.68 -0.68
N PRO A 184 1.38 5.05 -0.45
CA PRO A 184 1.21 4.07 0.62
C PRO A 184 1.83 2.70 0.29
N ASN A 185 2.42 2.55 -0.90
CA ASN A 185 2.89 1.26 -1.39
C ASN A 185 4.31 0.94 -0.91
N SER A 186 4.78 -0.26 -1.28
CA SER A 186 6.12 -0.74 -0.98
C SER A 186 7.17 -0.02 -1.83
N LEU A 187 8.40 0.07 -1.31
CA LEU A 187 9.57 0.56 -2.02
C LEU A 187 9.83 -0.23 -3.29
N LYS A 188 9.56 -1.55 -3.28
CA LYS A 188 9.71 -2.41 -4.44
C LYS A 188 9.02 -1.85 -5.67
N ASP A 189 7.81 -1.32 -5.53
CA ASP A 189 7.01 -0.85 -6.67
C ASP A 189 7.70 0.28 -7.45
N PHE A 190 8.64 0.99 -6.81
CA PHE A 190 9.40 2.09 -7.40
C PHE A 190 10.80 1.71 -7.85
N VAL A 191 11.42 0.64 -7.33
CA VAL A 191 12.84 0.38 -7.61
C VAL A 191 13.12 -0.94 -8.33
N HIS A 192 12.21 -1.92 -8.28
CA HIS A 192 12.48 -3.27 -8.80
C HIS A 192 12.73 -3.32 -10.31
N HIS A 193 12.21 -2.34 -11.07
CA HIS A 193 12.38 -2.26 -12.52
C HIS A 193 13.77 -1.74 -12.93
N LEU A 194 14.52 -1.17 -11.98
CA LEU A 194 15.87 -0.65 -12.18
C LEU A 194 16.97 -1.68 -11.88
N GLU A 195 16.59 -2.82 -11.31
CA GLU A 195 17.56 -3.84 -10.94
C GLU A 195 18.26 -4.43 -12.18
N PRO A 196 19.58 -4.65 -12.09
CA PRO A 196 20.37 -5.16 -13.21
C PRO A 196 20.04 -6.63 -13.54
N GLY A 197 20.60 -7.11 -14.66
CA GLY A 197 20.54 -8.54 -15.00
C GLY A 197 19.14 -9.07 -15.36
N LEU A 198 18.27 -8.20 -15.88
CA LEU A 198 16.89 -8.55 -16.27
C LEU A 198 16.08 -9.13 -15.09
N ALA A 199 16.37 -8.70 -13.86
CA ALA A 199 15.72 -9.20 -12.64
C ALA A 199 14.18 -9.17 -12.69
N ALA A 200 13.59 -8.18 -13.37
CA ALA A 200 12.15 -8.10 -13.60
C ALA A 200 11.55 -9.35 -14.27
N PHE A 201 12.33 -10.13 -15.03
CA PHE A 201 11.87 -11.32 -15.73
C PHE A 201 11.88 -12.60 -14.90
N TRP A 202 12.79 -12.73 -13.93
CA TRP A 202 13.03 -14.01 -13.24
C TRP A 202 13.00 -13.91 -11.71
N LYS A 203 13.30 -12.74 -11.13
CA LYS A 203 13.34 -12.53 -9.68
C LYS A 203 11.98 -12.15 -9.12
N TRP A 204 11.25 -11.28 -9.84
CA TRP A 204 10.01 -10.70 -9.36
C TRP A 204 8.78 -11.30 -10.03
N PRO A 205 7.77 -11.76 -9.25
CA PRO A 205 6.51 -12.21 -9.81
C PRO A 205 5.81 -11.03 -10.49
N VAL A 206 5.50 -11.19 -11.78
CA VAL A 206 4.79 -10.15 -12.52
C VAL A 206 3.39 -9.95 -11.94
N VAL A 207 2.92 -8.71 -11.98
CA VAL A 207 1.61 -8.34 -11.42
C VAL A 207 0.48 -9.22 -11.97
N ALA A 208 -0.46 -9.58 -11.10
CA ALA A 208 -1.60 -10.48 -11.37
C ALA A 208 -1.25 -11.90 -11.89
N SER A 209 0.00 -12.34 -11.75
CA SER A 209 0.40 -13.73 -12.05
C SER A 209 -0.03 -14.73 -10.98
N ALA A 210 -0.14 -14.27 -9.72
CA ALA A 210 -0.23 -15.11 -8.53
C ALA A 210 0.95 -16.08 -8.36
N ASN A 211 2.09 -15.78 -8.97
CA ASN A 211 3.34 -16.49 -8.75
C ASN A 211 3.80 -16.30 -7.30
N MET A 212 4.41 -17.34 -6.75
CA MET A 212 5.03 -17.28 -5.43
C MET A 212 6.26 -16.37 -5.46
N MET A 213 6.62 -15.82 -4.30
CA MET A 213 7.85 -15.07 -4.12
C MET A 213 8.67 -15.73 -2.99
N PRO A 214 9.96 -16.04 -3.20
CA PRO A 214 10.69 -15.95 -4.48
C PRO A 214 10.11 -16.88 -5.56
N ILE A 215 10.34 -16.55 -6.84
CA ILE A 215 9.82 -17.37 -7.96
C ILE A 215 10.59 -18.69 -8.01
N PRO A 216 9.93 -19.86 -7.89
CA PRO A 216 10.62 -21.14 -8.09
C PRO A 216 11.16 -21.23 -9.52
N TRP A 217 12.34 -21.83 -9.71
CA TRP A 217 13.03 -21.86 -11.02
C TRP A 217 12.13 -22.39 -12.16
N TYR A 218 11.26 -23.37 -11.88
CA TYR A 218 10.35 -23.96 -12.84
C TYR A 218 9.16 -23.06 -13.22
N TRP A 219 8.92 -21.98 -12.46
CA TRP A 219 7.94 -20.93 -12.78
C TRP A 219 8.56 -19.75 -13.54
N VAL A 220 9.89 -19.65 -13.63
CA VAL A 220 10.57 -18.57 -14.36
C VAL A 220 10.13 -18.48 -15.82
N PRO A 221 10.02 -19.59 -16.61
CA PRO A 221 9.54 -19.50 -17.99
C PRO A 221 8.12 -18.93 -18.09
N PHE A 222 7.23 -19.30 -17.16
CA PHE A 222 5.86 -18.76 -17.14
C PHE A 222 5.84 -17.28 -16.74
N ASN A 223 6.69 -16.87 -15.80
CA ASN A 223 6.85 -15.46 -15.45
C ASN A 223 7.35 -14.64 -16.65
N ILE A 224 8.38 -15.13 -17.36
CA ILE A 224 8.90 -14.50 -18.58
C ILE A 224 7.79 -14.35 -19.62
N TYR A 225 7.00 -15.40 -19.88
CA TYR A 225 5.86 -15.33 -20.78
C TYR A 225 4.89 -14.21 -20.41
N LEU A 226 4.53 -14.10 -19.12
CA LEU A 226 3.61 -13.08 -18.63
C LEU A 226 4.22 -11.67 -18.68
N VAL A 227 5.52 -11.51 -18.43
CA VAL A 227 6.23 -10.22 -18.57
C VAL A 227 6.25 -9.79 -20.04
N LEU A 228 6.58 -10.69 -20.96
CA LEU A 228 6.56 -10.40 -22.40
C LEU A 228 5.15 -10.03 -22.88
N ARG A 229 4.11 -10.71 -22.37
CA ARG A 229 2.71 -10.35 -22.65
C ARG A 229 2.36 -8.97 -22.11
N MET A 230 2.80 -8.64 -20.90
CA MET A 230 2.61 -7.31 -20.30
C MET A 230 3.30 -6.21 -21.14
N ILE A 231 4.55 -6.41 -21.54
CA ILE A 231 5.29 -5.48 -22.41
C ILE A 231 4.54 -5.29 -23.74
N TRP A 232 4.12 -6.39 -24.38
CA TRP A 232 3.35 -6.32 -25.62
C TRP A 232 2.04 -5.56 -25.44
N LEU A 233 1.32 -5.78 -24.33
CA LEU A 233 0.09 -5.04 -24.00
C LEU A 233 0.37 -3.55 -23.87
N VAL A 234 1.41 -3.14 -23.12
CA VAL A 234 1.75 -1.72 -22.92
C VAL A 234 2.14 -1.06 -24.25
N LEU A 235 2.96 -1.72 -25.07
CA LEU A 235 3.42 -1.17 -26.35
C LEU A 235 2.31 -1.07 -27.41
N THR A 236 1.33 -1.99 -27.38
CA THR A 236 0.23 -2.00 -28.36
C THR A 236 -0.99 -1.18 -27.89
N ASN A 237 -1.05 -0.83 -26.60
CA ASN A 237 -2.17 -0.10 -26.06
C ASN A 237 -2.13 1.38 -26.46
N LYS A 238 -3.18 1.83 -27.14
CA LYS A 238 -3.33 3.24 -27.55
C LYS A 238 -4.22 4.05 -26.61
N ASN A 239 -4.75 3.48 -25.53
CA ASN A 239 -5.70 4.13 -24.62
C ASN A 239 -5.08 5.36 -23.97
N VAL A 240 -3.85 5.25 -23.46
CA VAL A 240 -3.13 6.36 -22.81
C VAL A 240 -2.95 7.52 -23.79
N ALA A 241 -2.45 7.23 -24.99
CA ALA A 241 -2.25 8.24 -26.03
C ALA A 241 -3.57 8.87 -26.50
N ASN A 242 -4.62 8.07 -26.68
CA ASN A 242 -5.94 8.55 -27.09
C ASN A 242 -6.59 9.40 -25.98
N MET A 243 -6.46 8.99 -24.72
CA MET A 243 -6.91 9.74 -23.55
C MET A 243 -6.17 11.07 -23.48
N GLY A 244 -4.84 11.04 -23.57
CA GLY A 244 -3.99 12.25 -23.60
C GLY A 244 -4.43 13.25 -24.64
N LYS A 245 -4.67 12.83 -25.89
CA LYS A 245 -5.17 13.71 -26.97
C LYS A 245 -6.54 14.33 -26.65
N LYS A 246 -7.46 13.56 -26.09
CA LYS A 246 -8.80 14.05 -25.72
C LYS A 246 -8.71 15.06 -24.58
N VAL A 247 -7.98 14.73 -23.52
CA VAL A 247 -7.80 15.61 -22.36
C VAL A 247 -7.07 16.89 -22.77
N ALA A 248 -5.97 16.78 -23.53
CA ALA A 248 -5.23 17.91 -24.10
C ALA A 248 -6.15 18.93 -24.80
N LYS A 249 -7.07 18.44 -25.65
CA LYS A 249 -8.06 19.27 -26.33
C LYS A 249 -9.05 19.91 -25.35
N LEU A 250 -9.52 19.18 -24.34
CA LEU A 250 -10.51 19.66 -23.37
C LEU A 250 -9.93 20.71 -22.39
N VAL A 251 -8.64 20.61 -22.06
CA VAL A 251 -7.96 21.53 -21.14
C VAL A 251 -7.19 22.64 -21.85
N GLY A 252 -7.04 22.57 -23.18
CA GLY A 252 -6.32 23.57 -23.96
C GLY A 252 -4.80 23.47 -23.84
N SER A 253 -4.26 22.31 -23.43
CA SER A 253 -2.81 22.07 -23.31
C SER A 253 -2.37 21.10 -24.41
N PRO A 254 -1.83 21.58 -25.55
CA PRO A 254 -1.53 20.73 -26.71
C PRO A 254 -0.36 19.76 -26.47
N ASN A 255 0.54 20.09 -25.55
CA ASN A 255 1.71 19.28 -25.19
C ASN A 255 1.48 18.44 -23.92
N LEU A 256 0.22 18.29 -23.48
CA LEU A 256 -0.11 17.55 -22.27
C LEU A 256 0.33 16.10 -22.38
N GLU A 257 1.25 15.72 -21.50
CA GLU A 257 1.64 14.33 -21.30
C GLU A 257 0.89 13.76 -20.08
N ILE A 258 0.19 12.64 -20.27
CA ILE A 258 -0.44 11.91 -19.16
C ILE A 258 0.65 11.33 -18.24
N ALA A 259 0.54 11.61 -16.95
CA ALA A 259 1.50 11.21 -15.92
C ALA A 259 0.96 10.06 -15.07
N GLU A 260 0.67 8.91 -15.69
CA GLU A 260 0.30 7.69 -14.96
C GLU A 260 1.53 6.98 -14.39
N ASN A 261 1.33 6.11 -13.41
CA ASN A 261 2.40 5.45 -12.65
C ASN A 261 3.49 4.82 -13.54
N ILE A 262 3.10 4.06 -14.57
CA ILE A 262 4.04 3.41 -15.51
C ILE A 262 4.86 4.47 -16.28
N SER A 263 4.20 5.51 -16.76
CA SER A 263 4.86 6.60 -17.50
C SER A 263 5.84 7.37 -16.61
N LEU A 264 5.54 7.54 -15.32
CA LEU A 264 6.46 8.13 -14.34
C LEU A 264 7.69 7.26 -14.10
N CYS A 265 7.54 5.94 -14.00
CA CYS A 265 8.68 5.04 -13.89
C CYS A 265 9.56 5.07 -15.15
N HIS A 266 8.93 5.01 -16.34
CA HIS A 266 9.67 5.03 -17.62
C HIS A 266 10.38 6.35 -17.91
N ASN A 267 9.85 7.49 -17.45
CA ASN A 267 10.44 8.80 -17.71
C ASN A 267 11.42 9.28 -16.62
N ASN A 268 11.93 8.37 -15.78
CA ASN A 268 12.82 8.69 -14.66
C ASN A 268 12.22 9.75 -13.71
N MET A 269 10.90 9.68 -13.48
CA MET A 269 10.14 10.58 -12.60
C MET A 269 10.31 12.05 -12.97
N LYS A 270 10.38 12.34 -14.27
CA LYS A 270 10.62 13.69 -14.79
C LYS A 270 9.54 14.65 -14.30
N GLY A 271 9.99 15.76 -13.71
CA GLY A 271 9.09 16.77 -13.18
C GLY A 271 8.47 16.39 -11.83
N ILE A 272 9.10 15.51 -11.06
CA ILE A 272 8.78 15.21 -9.65
C ILE A 272 10.04 15.49 -8.81
N ASP A 273 9.91 16.24 -7.71
CA ASP A 273 11.05 16.59 -6.85
C ASP A 273 11.40 15.46 -5.89
N LYS A 274 10.37 14.86 -5.26
CA LYS A 274 10.51 13.80 -4.26
C LYS A 274 9.36 12.80 -4.32
N ILE A 275 9.65 11.56 -3.94
CA ILE A 275 8.66 10.51 -3.73
C ILE A 275 8.81 9.95 -2.32
N PHE A 276 7.81 10.21 -1.49
CA PHE A 276 7.70 9.67 -0.15
C PHE A 276 7.02 8.30 -0.20
N ILE A 277 7.66 7.29 0.38
CA ILE A 277 7.17 5.92 0.41
C ILE A 277 6.72 5.56 1.82
N GLY A 278 5.52 5.01 1.94
CA GLY A 278 4.90 4.59 3.20
C GLY A 278 5.54 3.36 3.87
N SER A 279 6.66 2.87 3.33
CA SER A 279 7.48 1.75 3.79
C SER A 279 8.93 2.21 4.07
N ARG A 280 9.72 1.38 4.76
CA ARG A 280 11.17 1.59 4.91
C ARG A 280 11.94 0.43 4.30
N ALA A 281 13.17 0.69 3.86
CA ALA A 281 14.04 -0.32 3.28
C ALA A 281 14.24 -1.54 4.20
N GLU A 282 14.29 -1.34 5.52
CA GLU A 282 14.55 -2.41 6.50
C GLU A 282 13.37 -3.40 6.68
N VAL A 283 12.15 -2.98 6.32
CA VAL A 283 10.93 -3.79 6.43
C VAL A 283 10.32 -4.15 5.08
N ASP A 284 10.96 -3.71 4.00
CA ASP A 284 10.58 -4.05 2.64
C ASP A 284 11.17 -5.40 2.21
N PHE A 285 11.11 -5.72 0.92
CA PHE A 285 11.66 -6.97 0.41
C PHE A 285 13.18 -7.06 0.58
N PRO A 286 13.71 -8.04 1.34
CA PRO A 286 15.13 -8.11 1.68
C PRO A 286 16.01 -8.39 0.46
N GLU A 287 15.46 -8.97 -0.60
CA GLU A 287 16.18 -9.21 -1.84
C GLU A 287 16.27 -7.97 -2.75
N LEU A 288 15.67 -6.83 -2.42
CA LEU A 288 15.78 -5.62 -3.25
C LEU A 288 17.23 -5.16 -3.37
N ASP A 289 17.70 -4.99 -4.61
CA ASP A 289 19.00 -4.41 -4.87
C ASP A 289 18.89 -2.88 -4.83
N LEU A 290 19.19 -2.32 -3.65
CA LEU A 290 19.23 -0.88 -3.43
C LEU A 290 20.63 -0.28 -3.67
N VAL A 291 21.65 -1.13 -3.80
CA VAL A 291 23.06 -0.70 -3.91
C VAL A 291 23.38 -0.27 -5.33
N ASN A 292 22.91 -1.03 -6.32
CA ASN A 292 23.23 -0.80 -7.72
C ASN A 292 22.21 0.10 -8.45
N LEU A 293 21.34 0.78 -7.70
CA LEU A 293 20.36 1.68 -8.30
C LEU A 293 21.00 2.96 -8.86
N PRO A 294 20.44 3.55 -9.93
CA PRO A 294 20.82 4.88 -10.38
C PRO A 294 20.68 5.90 -9.26
N GLN A 295 21.78 6.57 -8.91
CA GLN A 295 21.85 7.45 -7.73
C GLN A 295 20.94 8.68 -7.86
N ASP A 296 20.76 9.19 -9.07
CA ASP A 296 19.84 10.31 -9.35
C ASP A 296 18.37 9.92 -9.14
N TYR A 297 17.99 8.70 -9.53
CA TYR A 297 16.66 8.14 -9.27
C TYR A 297 16.47 7.93 -7.76
N TRP A 298 17.43 7.26 -7.12
CA TRP A 298 17.38 6.93 -5.70
C TRP A 298 17.33 8.18 -4.81
N ALA A 299 18.06 9.25 -5.17
CA ALA A 299 18.04 10.52 -4.42
C ALA A 299 16.67 11.21 -4.40
N ARG A 300 15.75 10.87 -5.32
CA ARG A 300 14.37 11.38 -5.30
C ARG A 300 13.45 10.56 -4.39
N ILE A 301 13.84 9.35 -4.01
CA ILE A 301 13.02 8.46 -3.18
C ILE A 301 13.34 8.65 -1.70
N VAL A 302 12.30 8.79 -0.90
CA VAL A 302 12.38 8.96 0.55
C VAL A 302 11.53 7.87 1.21
N PRO A 303 12.14 6.75 1.65
CA PRO A 303 11.44 5.68 2.35
C PRO A 303 11.20 6.07 3.82
N CYS A 304 10.06 6.70 4.09
CA CYS A 304 9.73 7.30 5.40
C CYS A 304 8.58 6.58 6.12
N GLY A 305 8.35 5.31 5.81
CA GLY A 305 7.37 4.48 6.51
C GLY A 305 7.75 4.10 7.95
N PRO A 306 6.89 3.34 8.65
CA PRO A 306 5.47 3.16 8.33
C PRO A 306 4.70 4.47 8.62
N ILE A 307 3.94 4.94 7.63
CA ILE A 307 3.07 6.13 7.80
C ILE A 307 1.69 5.65 8.23
N VAL A 308 1.43 5.72 9.53
CA VAL A 308 0.20 5.21 10.14
C VAL A 308 -0.50 6.30 10.95
N ARG A 309 -1.83 6.24 10.98
CA ARG A 309 -2.62 7.19 11.77
C ARG A 309 -2.43 6.95 13.27
N PRO A 310 -2.56 8.00 14.09
CA PRO A 310 -2.63 7.85 15.54
C PRO A 310 -3.74 6.87 15.95
N ILE A 311 -3.46 6.11 16.99
CA ILE A 311 -4.37 5.10 17.54
C ILE A 311 -5.46 5.81 18.33
N GLN A 312 -6.71 5.68 17.91
CA GLN A 312 -7.86 6.09 18.72
C GLN A 312 -8.19 5.04 19.81
N PRO A 313 -8.66 5.45 20.99
CA PRO A 313 -9.10 4.50 22.02
C PRO A 313 -10.14 3.51 21.47
N ILE A 314 -9.96 2.23 21.80
CA ILE A 314 -10.95 1.19 21.48
C ILE A 314 -12.17 1.42 22.38
N GLU A 315 -13.37 1.33 21.81
CA GLU A 315 -14.62 1.43 22.58
C GLU A 315 -14.61 0.50 23.81
N PRO A 316 -15.06 0.99 24.99
CA PRO A 316 -14.96 0.22 26.24
C PRO A 316 -15.57 -1.18 26.15
N GLU A 317 -16.68 -1.33 25.44
CA GLU A 317 -17.36 -2.61 25.34
C GLU A 317 -16.64 -3.61 24.43
N LEU A 318 -16.07 -3.15 23.32
CA LEU A 318 -15.22 -3.97 22.46
C LEU A 318 -13.93 -4.33 23.19
N SER A 319 -13.34 -3.38 23.92
CA SER A 319 -12.14 -3.62 24.75
C SER A 319 -12.41 -4.70 25.80
N ALA A 320 -13.51 -4.59 26.56
CA ALA A 320 -13.92 -5.58 27.55
C ALA A 320 -14.20 -6.96 26.92
N TRP A 321 -14.75 -6.99 25.70
CA TRP A 321 -14.95 -8.23 24.96
C TRP A 321 -13.62 -8.86 24.50
N LEU A 322 -12.66 -8.06 24.00
CA LEU A 322 -11.33 -8.52 23.56
C LEU A 322 -10.51 -9.10 24.71
N GLN A 323 -10.68 -8.59 25.93
CA GLN A 323 -9.96 -9.06 27.12
C GLN A 323 -10.39 -10.47 27.57
N ARG A 324 -11.55 -10.98 27.11
CA ARG A 324 -12.08 -12.27 27.58
C ARG A 324 -11.20 -13.45 27.15
N ARG A 325 -10.70 -13.44 25.92
CA ARG A 325 -9.99 -14.57 25.30
C ARG A 325 -9.07 -14.12 24.17
N PRO A 326 -8.04 -14.91 23.81
CA PRO A 326 -7.27 -14.69 22.60
C PRO A 326 -8.20 -14.60 21.37
N THR A 327 -8.07 -13.51 20.63
CA THR A 327 -8.96 -13.19 19.51
C THR A 327 -8.26 -13.36 18.18
N VAL A 328 -8.95 -13.96 17.21
CA VAL A 328 -8.59 -13.95 15.79
C VAL A 328 -9.37 -12.82 15.12
N LEU A 329 -8.65 -11.80 14.63
CA LEU A 329 -9.25 -10.77 13.78
C LEU A 329 -9.34 -11.28 12.34
N VAL A 330 -10.46 -11.02 11.67
CA VAL A 330 -10.62 -11.20 10.22
C VAL A 330 -11.06 -9.86 9.65
N ASN A 331 -10.19 -9.25 8.85
CA ASN A 331 -10.42 -7.99 8.17
C ASN A 331 -9.85 -8.09 6.76
N LEU A 332 -10.70 -7.96 5.74
CA LEU A 332 -10.32 -8.09 4.33
C LEU A 332 -10.26 -6.74 3.60
N GLY A 333 -10.10 -5.65 4.35
CA GLY A 333 -10.04 -4.29 3.82
C GLY A 333 -11.42 -3.65 3.57
N SER A 334 -11.42 -2.50 2.92
CA SER A 334 -12.62 -1.68 2.64
C SER A 334 -13.42 -2.13 1.42
N HIS A 335 -12.76 -2.83 0.49
CA HIS A 335 -13.28 -3.14 -0.84
C HIS A 335 -13.72 -4.60 -1.02
N CYS A 336 -13.23 -5.52 -0.19
CA CYS A 336 -13.64 -6.93 -0.26
C CYS A 336 -15.10 -7.07 0.18
N VAL A 337 -15.92 -7.62 -0.71
CA VAL A 337 -17.32 -7.96 -0.48
C VAL A 337 -17.49 -9.48 -0.55
N VAL A 338 -18.39 -10.01 0.27
CA VAL A 338 -18.58 -11.45 0.43
C VAL A 338 -20.04 -11.81 0.13
N ASN A 339 -20.24 -12.81 -0.74
CA ASN A 339 -21.57 -13.38 -1.01
C ASN A 339 -21.95 -14.41 0.07
N GLU A 340 -23.20 -14.90 0.07
CA GLU A 340 -23.65 -15.85 1.10
C GLU A 340 -22.82 -17.14 1.13
N THR A 341 -22.53 -17.73 -0.04
CA THR A 341 -21.78 -18.99 -0.11
C THR A 341 -20.37 -18.83 0.45
N GLU A 342 -19.66 -17.77 0.04
CA GLU A 342 -18.33 -17.41 0.53
C GLU A 342 -18.35 -17.14 2.04
N ALA A 343 -19.39 -16.45 2.53
CA ALA A 343 -19.52 -16.14 3.94
C ALA A 343 -19.75 -17.39 4.78
N VAL A 344 -20.59 -18.31 4.30
CA VAL A 344 -20.86 -19.60 4.94
C VAL A 344 -19.61 -20.49 4.92
N ASP A 345 -18.86 -20.53 3.83
CA ASP A 345 -17.61 -21.32 3.74
C ASP A 345 -16.53 -20.79 4.69
N MET A 346 -16.39 -19.46 4.79
CA MET A 346 -15.52 -18.81 5.77
C MET A 346 -15.98 -19.15 7.20
N ALA A 347 -17.28 -19.05 7.50
CA ALA A 347 -17.84 -19.39 8.80
C ALA A 347 -17.58 -20.87 9.18
N ARG A 348 -17.74 -21.81 8.23
CA ARG A 348 -17.43 -23.23 8.46
C ARG A 348 -15.94 -23.43 8.76
N SER A 349 -15.07 -22.73 8.04
CA SER A 349 -13.62 -22.79 8.25
C SER A 349 -13.21 -22.24 9.62
N LEU A 350 -13.74 -21.07 10.01
CA LEU A 350 -13.53 -20.47 11.32
C LEU A 350 -14.04 -21.37 12.45
N ARG A 351 -15.20 -22.01 12.27
CA ARG A 351 -15.72 -22.98 13.24
C ARG A 351 -14.78 -24.17 13.42
N ARG A 352 -14.29 -24.77 12.32
CA ARG A 352 -13.33 -25.89 12.40
C ARG A 352 -12.06 -25.49 13.15
N MET A 353 -11.56 -24.28 12.92
CA MET A 353 -10.41 -23.72 13.65
C MET A 353 -10.70 -23.61 15.15
N MET A 354 -11.85 -23.05 15.53
CA MET A 354 -12.24 -22.89 16.93
C MET A 354 -12.45 -24.24 17.63
N ASP A 355 -13.10 -25.20 16.97
CA ASP A 355 -13.32 -26.56 17.49
C ASP A 355 -11.97 -27.29 17.73
N HIS A 356 -11.03 -27.16 16.79
CA HIS A 356 -9.68 -27.73 16.95
C HIS A 356 -8.92 -27.08 18.11
N SER A 357 -8.98 -25.75 18.22
CA SER A 357 -8.33 -25.02 19.31
C SER A 357 -8.92 -25.40 20.68
N ARG A 358 -10.26 -25.52 20.76
CA ARG A 358 -10.95 -25.97 21.98
C ARG A 358 -10.51 -27.38 22.39
N LYS A 359 -10.43 -28.33 21.44
CA LYS A 359 -9.91 -29.69 21.70
C LYS A 359 -8.47 -29.68 22.23
N SER A 360 -7.68 -28.68 21.85
CA SER A 360 -6.30 -28.49 22.30
C SER A 360 -6.19 -27.67 23.60
N GLY A 361 -7.30 -27.49 24.33
CA GLY A 361 -7.35 -26.73 25.60
C GLY A 361 -7.20 -25.22 25.44
N LYS A 362 -7.30 -24.68 24.22
CA LYS A 362 -7.15 -23.24 23.94
C LYS A 362 -8.46 -22.68 23.42
N GLU A 363 -9.24 -22.03 24.27
CA GLU A 363 -10.42 -21.31 23.80
C GLU A 363 -10.01 -20.04 23.04
N LEU A 364 -10.55 -19.88 21.82
CA LEU A 364 -10.38 -18.69 20.99
C LEU A 364 -11.71 -17.97 20.83
N GLN A 365 -11.64 -16.70 20.47
CA GLN A 365 -12.77 -15.95 19.91
C GLN A 365 -12.38 -15.37 18.54
N VAL A 366 -13.38 -15.03 17.73
CA VAL A 366 -13.18 -14.46 16.40
C VAL A 366 -13.85 -13.09 16.36
N LEU A 367 -13.21 -12.11 15.75
CA LEU A 367 -13.80 -10.82 15.42
C LEU A 367 -13.72 -10.66 13.90
N TRP A 368 -14.86 -10.65 13.21
CA TRP A 368 -14.88 -10.58 11.75
C TRP A 368 -15.58 -9.31 11.25
N LYS A 369 -14.82 -8.43 10.59
CA LYS A 369 -15.34 -7.32 9.81
C LYS A 369 -15.69 -7.81 8.41
N MET A 370 -16.98 -7.88 8.10
CA MET A 370 -17.50 -8.37 6.82
C MET A 370 -18.34 -7.31 6.12
N LYS A 371 -18.11 -7.12 4.82
CA LYS A 371 -18.96 -6.32 3.94
C LYS A 371 -19.74 -7.26 3.03
N LYS A 372 -21.05 -7.06 2.95
CA LYS A 372 -21.94 -7.90 2.13
C LYS A 372 -21.82 -7.51 0.67
N ASP A 373 -21.89 -8.52 -0.20
CA ASP A 373 -22.07 -8.32 -1.63
C ASP A 373 -23.56 -8.23 -1.96
N SER A 374 -24.09 -7.01 -2.04
CA SER A 374 -25.51 -6.77 -2.33
C SER A 374 -25.93 -7.15 -3.74
N ILE A 375 -24.97 -7.36 -4.66
CA ILE A 375 -25.26 -7.73 -6.05
C ILE A 375 -25.37 -9.25 -6.16
N ARG A 376 -24.39 -9.99 -5.63
CA ARG A 376 -24.37 -11.46 -5.70
C ARG A 376 -25.21 -12.13 -4.61
N SER A 377 -25.57 -11.41 -3.54
CA SER A 377 -26.39 -11.93 -2.44
C SER A 377 -27.20 -10.82 -1.75
N PRO A 378 -28.23 -10.27 -2.42
CA PRO A 378 -29.06 -9.19 -1.86
C PRO A 378 -29.74 -9.60 -0.55
N ASP A 379 -30.15 -10.87 -0.44
CA ASP A 379 -30.90 -11.41 0.70
C ASP A 379 -29.99 -11.96 1.82
N LEU A 380 -28.67 -11.71 1.75
CA LEU A 380 -27.75 -12.20 2.78
C LEU A 380 -28.07 -11.58 4.14
N GLU A 381 -28.66 -12.39 5.03
CA GLU A 381 -28.90 -12.02 6.42
C GLU A 381 -27.78 -12.52 7.35
N THR A 382 -27.54 -11.78 8.42
CA THR A 382 -26.51 -12.09 9.44
C THR A 382 -27.12 -12.26 10.83
N GLY A 383 -28.43 -12.02 10.97
CA GLY A 383 -29.13 -12.03 12.25
C GLY A 383 -29.69 -13.41 12.62
N PRO A 384 -30.26 -13.55 13.82
CA PRO A 384 -30.95 -14.76 14.25
C PRO A 384 -31.92 -15.30 13.18
N GLY A 385 -31.85 -16.59 12.88
CA GLY A 385 -32.65 -17.24 11.85
C GLY A 385 -31.98 -17.37 10.47
N SER A 386 -30.95 -16.57 10.18
CA SER A 386 -30.22 -16.69 8.91
C SER A 386 -29.35 -17.95 8.83
N VAL A 387 -29.06 -18.41 7.60
CA VAL A 387 -28.15 -19.55 7.35
C VAL A 387 -26.77 -19.30 7.95
N LEU A 388 -26.28 -18.07 7.78
CA LEU A 388 -25.00 -17.64 8.35
C LEU A 388 -25.04 -17.67 9.88
N TYR A 389 -26.09 -17.12 10.49
CA TYR A 389 -26.25 -17.16 11.94
C TYR A 389 -26.42 -18.57 12.47
N ALA A 390 -27.16 -19.47 11.83
CA ALA A 390 -27.28 -20.87 12.27
C ALA A 390 -25.93 -21.61 12.28
N ARG A 391 -24.98 -21.19 11.44
CA ARG A 391 -23.60 -21.70 11.45
C ARG A 391 -22.73 -21.00 12.50
N PHE A 392 -23.08 -19.79 12.90
CA PHE A 392 -22.38 -18.98 13.90
C PHE A 392 -22.94 -19.04 15.32
N SER A 393 -24.22 -19.29 15.56
CA SER A 393 -24.89 -19.11 16.86
C SER A 393 -24.53 -20.15 17.91
N ALA A 394 -23.84 -21.22 17.49
CA ALA A 394 -23.10 -22.09 18.39
C ALA A 394 -21.82 -21.42 18.97
N LEU A 395 -21.46 -20.23 18.49
CA LEU A 395 -20.28 -19.43 18.83
C LEU A 395 -20.74 -18.04 19.28
N ARG A 396 -20.41 -17.65 20.52
CA ARG A 396 -20.77 -16.34 21.10
C ARG A 396 -19.96 -15.20 20.44
N LEU A 397 -20.34 -14.84 19.23
CA LEU A 397 -19.73 -13.78 18.41
C LEU A 397 -20.54 -12.48 18.51
N ARG A 398 -19.84 -11.34 18.41
CA ARG A 398 -20.44 -10.01 18.43
C ARG A 398 -20.18 -9.29 17.10
N ARG A 399 -21.22 -8.63 16.57
CA ARG A 399 -21.14 -7.78 15.39
C ARG A 399 -20.71 -6.37 15.80
N ILE A 400 -19.91 -5.71 14.97
CA ILE A 400 -19.50 -4.32 15.18
C ILE A 400 -19.76 -3.51 13.90
N PRO A 401 -20.28 -2.28 14.00
CA PRO A 401 -20.42 -1.38 12.86
C PRO A 401 -19.09 -1.13 12.14
N CYS A 402 -19.14 -0.94 10.82
CA CYS A 402 -17.96 -0.77 9.95
C CYS A 402 -16.99 0.37 10.34
N ALA A 403 -17.42 1.31 11.18
CA ALA A 403 -16.66 2.52 11.55
C ALA A 403 -15.42 2.24 12.43
N LEU A 404 -15.46 1.24 13.31
CA LEU A 404 -14.45 1.05 14.37
C LEU A 404 -13.05 0.60 13.89
N PHE A 405 -12.93 0.11 12.66
CA PHE A 405 -11.66 -0.33 12.08
C PHE A 405 -11.29 0.44 10.81
N SER A 406 -11.94 1.57 10.51
CA SER A 406 -11.53 2.44 9.39
C SER A 406 -10.18 3.10 9.67
N GLY A 407 -9.87 3.34 10.96
CA GLY A 407 -8.65 3.91 11.54
C GLY A 407 -7.33 3.26 11.12
N TYR A 408 -7.33 1.93 10.98
CA TYR A 408 -6.20 1.15 11.46
C TYR A 408 -5.33 0.48 10.41
N HIS A 409 -5.70 0.50 9.14
CA HIS A 409 -4.95 -0.25 8.13
C HIS A 409 -4.58 0.68 6.97
N GLN A 410 -3.27 0.84 6.76
CA GLN A 410 -2.76 1.01 5.40
C GLN A 410 -3.28 -0.20 4.64
N SER A 411 -4.26 -0.02 3.75
CA SER A 411 -4.41 -1.03 2.71
C SER A 411 -3.28 -0.76 1.74
N GLN A 412 -2.20 -1.55 1.83
CA GLN A 412 -1.50 -1.88 0.61
C GLN A 412 -2.57 -2.46 -0.31
N THR A 413 -2.82 -1.85 -1.46
CA THR A 413 -3.81 -2.33 -2.44
C THR A 413 -3.60 -3.82 -2.69
N PRO A 414 -4.43 -4.71 -2.11
CA PRO A 414 -4.15 -6.13 -2.16
C PRO A 414 -5.04 -6.72 -3.23
N TYR A 415 -4.73 -6.41 -4.49
CA TYR A 415 -5.48 -6.96 -5.60
C TYR A 415 -4.61 -7.54 -6.70
N TRP A 416 -3.33 -7.84 -6.43
CA TRP A 416 -2.43 -8.31 -7.47
C TRP A 416 -1.73 -9.63 -7.12
N GLY A 417 -2.49 -10.72 -7.25
CA GLY A 417 -2.00 -12.10 -7.25
C GLY A 417 -1.81 -12.73 -5.86
N ARG A 418 -2.01 -14.06 -5.76
CA ARG A 418 -1.85 -14.83 -4.50
C ARG A 418 -0.45 -14.73 -3.87
N GLY A 419 0.56 -14.24 -4.58
CA GLY A 419 1.89 -13.93 -4.05
C GLY A 419 1.98 -12.62 -3.24
N GLN A 420 1.07 -11.66 -3.46
CA GLN A 420 0.94 -10.44 -2.64
C GLN A 420 -0.12 -10.55 -1.54
N PHE A 421 -0.77 -11.72 -1.45
CA PHE A 421 -1.68 -12.06 -0.34
C PHE A 421 -0.96 -12.12 1.03
N CYS A 422 0.38 -12.09 1.05
CA CYS A 422 1.17 -11.97 2.28
C CYS A 422 1.44 -10.53 2.74
N ALA A 423 1.21 -9.49 1.90
CA ALA A 423 1.57 -8.11 2.24
C ALA A 423 0.37 -7.24 2.68
N SER A 424 -0.85 -7.54 2.23
CA SER A 424 -2.04 -7.28 3.05
C SER A 424 -2.28 -8.53 3.86
N LEU A 425 -1.69 -8.56 5.06
CA LEU A 425 -2.01 -9.57 6.06
C LEU A 425 -3.52 -9.84 6.02
N THR A 426 -3.89 -11.09 5.70
CA THR A 426 -5.02 -11.66 6.43
C THR A 426 -4.56 -11.61 7.87
N THR A 427 -4.86 -10.51 8.56
CA THR A 427 -4.35 -10.23 9.88
C THR A 427 -5.12 -11.11 10.86
N VAL A 428 -4.85 -12.41 10.85
CA VAL A 428 -5.12 -13.29 12.00
C VAL A 428 -4.09 -12.91 13.06
N VAL A 429 -4.23 -11.71 13.62
CA VAL A 429 -3.44 -11.29 14.77
C VAL A 429 -4.05 -11.96 15.97
N ARG A 430 -3.25 -12.76 16.65
CA ARG A 430 -3.56 -13.26 17.97
C ARG A 430 -3.29 -12.14 18.96
N ILE A 431 -4.35 -11.49 19.43
CA ILE A 431 -4.23 -10.51 20.52
C ILE A 431 -4.03 -11.28 21.83
N HIS A 432 -2.85 -11.19 22.43
CA HIS A 432 -2.57 -11.74 23.76
C HIS A 432 -2.92 -10.72 24.83
N SER A 433 -3.82 -11.05 25.76
CA SER A 433 -4.32 -10.12 26.79
C SER A 433 -3.37 -9.92 27.99
N THR A 434 -2.07 -10.20 27.84
CA THR A 434 -1.12 -10.19 28.97
C THR A 434 0.09 -9.32 28.64
N ARG A 435 -0.16 -8.01 28.50
CA ARG A 435 0.71 -6.84 28.83
C ARG A 435 0.28 -5.63 28.00
N PRO A 436 0.37 -4.38 28.51
CA PRO A 436 0.12 -3.21 27.70
C PRO A 436 1.25 -3.10 26.65
N TYR A 437 0.86 -3.01 25.38
CA TYR A 437 1.67 -2.55 24.26
C TYR A 437 3.02 -3.27 24.04
N ALA A 438 2.99 -4.50 23.57
CA ALA A 438 4.11 -5.10 22.84
C ALA A 438 3.59 -5.97 21.68
N LEU A 439 3.81 -5.53 20.45
CA LEU A 439 3.70 -6.38 19.25
C LEU A 439 4.93 -7.29 19.22
N GLU A 440 4.81 -8.50 19.76
CA GLU A 440 5.90 -9.49 19.72
C GLU A 440 5.89 -10.21 18.37
N TYR A 441 6.83 -9.86 17.48
CA TYR A 441 7.03 -10.53 16.19
C TYR A 441 7.83 -11.83 16.42
N ARG A 442 7.14 -12.95 16.72
CA ARG A 442 7.81 -14.27 16.76
C ARG A 442 7.99 -14.82 15.36
N ARG A 443 9.25 -14.89 14.90
CA ARG A 443 9.65 -15.81 13.82
C ARG A 443 9.42 -17.25 14.30
N SER A 444 8.56 -18.00 13.62
CA SER A 444 8.50 -19.45 13.78
C SER A 444 9.54 -20.12 12.89
N SER A 445 10.71 -20.42 13.44
CA SER A 445 11.62 -21.41 12.87
C SER A 445 11.29 -22.77 13.50
N SER A 446 10.58 -23.63 12.76
CA SER A 446 10.45 -25.04 13.10
C SER A 446 11.04 -25.88 11.97
N LEU A 447 12.34 -26.14 12.09
CA LEU A 447 13.02 -27.29 11.50
C LEU A 447 12.83 -28.47 12.47
N ALA A 448 12.28 -29.57 11.95
CA ALA A 448 12.38 -30.91 12.50
C ALA A 448 12.11 -31.88 11.32
N GLY A 449 12.88 -32.93 11.05
CA GLY A 449 14.06 -33.49 11.69
C GLY A 449 14.34 -34.83 10.98
N LEU A 450 15.61 -35.19 10.82
CA LEU A 450 16.03 -36.56 10.57
C LEU A 450 17.37 -36.77 11.29
N THR A 451 17.29 -37.46 12.43
CA THR A 451 18.42 -38.09 13.13
C THR A 451 18.77 -39.43 12.48
N PRO A 452 20.02 -39.89 12.64
CA PRO A 452 20.19 -41.22 13.24
C PRO A 452 21.24 -41.28 14.37
N MET A 453 20.94 -42.20 15.30
CA MET A 453 21.72 -42.91 16.32
C MET A 453 23.16 -43.28 15.87
N THR A 454 24.21 -43.52 16.69
CA THR A 454 24.48 -43.70 18.14
C THR A 454 26.02 -43.73 18.33
N SER A 455 26.48 -43.43 19.55
CA SER A 455 27.85 -43.50 20.15
C SER A 455 28.51 -44.92 20.11
N PRO A 456 29.72 -45.22 20.68
CA PRO A 456 30.60 -44.49 21.64
C PRO A 456 32.13 -44.52 21.24
N THR A 457 33.14 -43.92 21.87
CA THR A 457 33.68 -43.94 23.26
C THR A 457 34.83 -42.89 23.41
N GLU A 458 34.93 -42.32 24.61
CA GLU A 458 35.98 -41.55 25.36
C GLU A 458 37.51 -41.83 25.13
N PRO A 459 38.48 -41.15 25.82
CA PRO A 459 38.57 -39.76 26.34
C PRO A 459 39.99 -39.09 26.24
N ASN A 460 40.09 -37.85 26.77
CA ASN A 460 41.20 -37.23 27.53
C ASN A 460 42.18 -36.18 26.93
N SER A 461 42.23 -35.06 27.67
CA SER A 461 43.38 -34.26 28.14
C SER A 461 43.86 -33.02 27.37
N SER A 462 43.85 -31.88 28.09
CA SER A 462 44.87 -30.81 28.24
C SER A 462 45.55 -30.22 26.98
N GLU A 463 45.91 -28.96 26.83
CA GLU A 463 46.13 -27.80 27.69
C GLU A 463 46.53 -26.62 26.75
N LEU A 464 46.37 -25.39 27.24
CA LEU A 464 47.23 -24.21 27.02
C LEU A 464 47.42 -23.54 25.63
N GLY A 465 47.19 -22.22 25.64
CA GLY A 465 47.96 -21.18 24.93
C GLY A 465 47.61 -21.01 23.45
N GLY A 466 47.25 -19.84 22.92
CA GLY A 466 47.69 -18.50 23.28
C GLY A 466 48.46 -17.90 22.09
N GLY A 467 47.84 -16.94 21.40
CA GLY A 467 48.54 -15.76 20.84
C GLY A 467 49.23 -15.86 19.48
N GLU A 468 48.68 -15.06 18.56
CA GLU A 468 49.39 -14.18 17.60
C GLU A 468 49.94 -14.71 16.25
N ALA A 469 49.41 -14.07 15.19
CA ALA A 469 50.09 -13.35 14.09
C ALA A 469 51.25 -14.06 13.34
N GLN A 470 51.44 -14.01 12.01
CA GLN A 470 51.02 -13.11 10.94
C GLN A 470 51.61 -13.68 9.62
N ARG A 471 51.10 -13.21 8.46
CA ARG A 471 51.76 -13.16 7.12
C ARG A 471 52.07 -14.48 6.40
N VAL A 472 51.36 -14.79 5.30
CA VAL A 472 51.66 -14.43 3.89
C VAL A 472 53.06 -14.88 3.43
N VAL A 473 53.13 -15.79 2.45
CA VAL A 473 53.83 -15.67 1.14
C VAL A 473 53.70 -16.98 0.32
N LEU A 474 53.08 -16.83 -0.86
CA LEU A 474 53.31 -17.39 -2.20
C LEU A 474 54.15 -18.68 -2.41
N ALA A 475 53.63 -19.62 -3.23
CA ALA A 475 54.05 -19.89 -4.63
C ALA A 475 54.03 -21.39 -5.05
N GLY A 476 53.62 -21.64 -6.30
CA GLY A 476 53.96 -22.84 -7.11
C GLY A 476 52.75 -23.71 -7.52
N ARG A 477 52.16 -23.54 -8.73
CA ARG A 477 52.39 -24.32 -9.99
C ARG A 477 52.31 -25.85 -9.79
N ASN A 478 51.62 -26.68 -10.59
CA ASN A 478 51.14 -26.58 -11.98
C ASN A 478 50.17 -27.75 -12.29
N GLN A 479 49.32 -27.57 -13.32
CA GLN A 479 48.77 -28.57 -14.27
C GLN A 479 48.02 -29.83 -13.75
N ASN A 480 46.72 -29.93 -14.03
CA ASN A 480 46.26 -30.70 -15.21
C ASN A 480 44.77 -30.52 -15.55
N SER A 481 44.53 -30.56 -16.85
CA SER A 481 43.26 -30.44 -17.58
C SER A 481 42.12 -31.38 -17.15
N ARG A 482 40.86 -30.90 -17.25
CA ARG A 482 39.83 -31.46 -18.15
C ARG A 482 38.59 -30.56 -18.21
N ARG A 483 38.24 -30.19 -19.45
CA ARG A 483 37.01 -29.53 -19.90
C ARG A 483 35.80 -30.43 -19.62
N PHE A 484 34.63 -29.86 -19.33
CA PHE A 484 33.36 -30.23 -20.00
C PHE A 484 32.32 -29.11 -19.83
N TRP A 485 31.55 -28.92 -20.89
CA TRP A 485 30.60 -27.85 -21.17
C TRP A 485 29.17 -28.19 -20.70
N TRP A 486 28.43 -27.14 -20.32
CA TRP A 486 26.99 -26.84 -20.49
C TRP A 486 25.92 -27.95 -20.38
N MET A 487 24.92 -27.71 -19.52
CA MET A 487 23.66 -27.01 -19.87
C MET A 487 23.04 -26.38 -18.62
#